data_AF-A0A1G6BGI0-F1
#
_entry.id   AF-A0A1G6BGI0-F1
#
_cell.length_a   1.000
_cell.length_b   1.000
_cell.length_c   1.000
_cell.angle_alpha   90.00
_cell.angle_beta   90.00
_cell.angle_gamma   90.00
#
_symmetry.space_group_name_H-M   'P 1'
#
loop_
_entity.id
_entity.type
_entity.pdbx_description
1 polymer ?
#
loop_
_entity_poly.entity_id
_entity_poly.type
_entity_poly.pdbx_seq_one_letter_code
_entity_poly.pdbx_strand_id
1 'polypeptide(L)' 'MGIFWDLLQQDELDKQQKHANSLEDRVELLERDLDTTRKLLRKTLDALETHLVRDIDGDGKLGH' A
#
# COMPACT_ATOMS: atom_id res chain seq x y z
N MET A 1 23.60 -37.40 -2.89
CA MET A 1 22.45 -36.84 -3.62
C MET A 1 23.00 -36.19 -4.87
N GLY A 2 22.58 -36.62 -6.06
CA GLY A 2 23.24 -36.22 -7.32
C GLY A 2 23.11 -34.72 -7.61
N ILE A 3 24.07 -34.18 -8.35
CA ILE A 3 24.15 -32.77 -8.77
C ILE A 3 22.81 -32.26 -9.35
N PHE A 4 22.05 -33.14 -10.02
CA PHE A 4 20.74 -32.85 -10.57
C PHE A 4 19.68 -32.46 -9.53
N TRP A 5 19.67 -33.12 -8.37
CA TRP A 5 18.72 -32.80 -7.30
C TRP A 5 19.07 -31.48 -6.59
N ASP A 6 20.36 -31.18 -6.47
CA ASP A 6 20.86 -29.94 -5.88
C ASP A 6 20.48 -28.74 -6.76
N LEU A 7 20.66 -28.86 -8.08
CA LEU A 7 20.26 -27.83 -9.05
C LEU A 7 18.74 -27.60 -9.07
N LEU A 8 17.94 -28.66 -8.98
CA LEU A 8 16.48 -28.55 -8.90
C LEU A 8 16.03 -27.83 -7.63
N GLN A 9 16.65 -28.16 -6.48
CA GLN A 9 16.34 -27.53 -5.21
C GLN A 9 16.71 -26.04 -5.21
N GLN A 10 17.86 -25.70 -5.79
CA GLN A 10 18.30 -24.32 -5.93
C GLN A 10 17.34 -23.50 -6.82
N ASP A 11 16.91 -24.06 -7.96
CA ASP A 11 15.93 -23.40 -8.85
C ASP A 11 14.57 -23.16 -8.17
N GLU A 12 14.11 -24.07 -7.32
CA GLU A 12 12.86 -23.92 -6.58
C GLU A 12 12.96 -22.85 -5.47
N LEU A 13 14.08 -22.80 -4.75
CA LEU A 13 14.38 -21.74 -3.79
C LEU A 13 14.45 -20.37 -4.48
N ASP A 14 15.12 -20.28 -5.62
CA ASP A 14 15.24 -19.04 -6.40
C ASP A 14 13.87 -18.55 -6.90
N LYS A 15 12.99 -19.46 -7.32
CA LYS A 15 11.61 -19.12 -7.72
C LYS A 15 10.82 -18.58 -6.52
N GLN A 16 10.87 -19.27 -5.38
CA GLN A 16 10.16 -18.84 -4.18
C GLN A 16 10.64 -17.46 -3.71
N GLN A 17 11.96 -17.21 -3.74
CA GLN A 17 12.52 -15.91 -3.38
C GLN A 17 12.04 -14.80 -4.33
N LYS A 18 12.04 -15.05 -5.66
CA LYS A 18 11.53 -14.08 -6.63
C LYS A 18 10.04 -13.77 -6.44
N HIS A 19 9.25 -14.80 -6.11
CA HIS A 19 7.83 -14.62 -5.80
C HIS A 19 7.62 -13.81 -4.52
N ALA A 20 8.39 -14.09 -3.46
CA ALA A 20 8.34 -13.33 -2.22
C ALA A 20 8.69 -11.85 -2.44
N ASN A 21 9.82 -11.57 -3.10
CA ASN A 21 10.23 -10.20 -3.42
C ASN A 21 9.16 -9.45 -4.24
N SER A 22 8.58 -10.11 -5.26
CA SER A 22 7.52 -9.51 -6.06
C SER A 22 6.25 -9.20 -5.24
N LEU A 23 5.97 -9.97 -4.19
CA LEU A 23 4.82 -9.75 -3.33
C LEU A 23 5.08 -8.58 -2.37
N GLU A 24 6.28 -8.48 -1.81
CA GLU A 24 6.73 -7.34 -0.99
C GLU A 24 6.68 -6.04 -1.79
N ASP A 25 7.21 -6.03 -3.02
CA ASP A 25 7.18 -4.86 -3.91
C ASP A 25 5.73 -4.39 -4.18
N ARG A 26 4.81 -5.34 -4.38
CA ARG A 26 3.39 -5.05 -4.63
C ARG A 26 2.70 -4.51 -3.38
N VAL A 27 3.02 -5.04 -2.20
CA VAL A 27 2.50 -4.52 -0.93
C VAL A 27 2.99 -3.10 -0.71
N GLU A 28 4.28 -2.83 -0.94
CA GLU A 28 4.86 -1.50 -0.78
C GLU A 28 4.19 -0.47 -1.72
N LEU A 29 3.92 -0.86 -2.97
CA LEU A 29 3.16 -0.01 -3.92
C LEU A 29 1.74 0.26 -3.42
N LEU A 30 1.03 -0.77 -2.94
CA LEU A 30 -0.34 -0.62 -2.42
C LEU A 30 -0.39 0.28 -1.18
N GLU A 31 0.60 0.16 -0.29
CA GLU A 31 0.71 1.01 0.90
C GLU A 31 0.93 2.48 0.53
N ARG A 32 1.78 2.76 -0.48
CA ARG A 32 1.99 4.12 -1.01
C ARG A 32 0.72 4.70 -1.65
N ASP A 33 0.00 3.89 -2.42
CA ASP A 33 -1.25 4.30 -3.06
C ASP A 33 -2.35 4.56 -2.02
N LEU A 34 -2.42 3.74 -0.98
CA LEU A 34 -3.35 3.91 0.13
C LEU A 34 -3.07 5.21 0.91
N ASP A 35 -1.81 5.49 1.23
CA ASP A 35 -1.41 6.74 1.88
C ASP A 35 -1.75 7.96 1.02
N THR A 36 -1.46 7.91 -0.27
CA THR A 36 -1.78 8.98 -1.23
C THR A 36 -3.30 9.21 -1.30
N THR A 37 -4.08 8.14 -1.38
CA THR A 37 -5.54 8.20 -1.42
C THR A 37 -6.11 8.80 -0.14
N ARG A 38 -5.62 8.36 1.03
CA ARG A 38 -6.04 8.92 2.33
C ARG A 38 -5.74 10.41 2.44
N LYS A 39 -4.55 10.85 2.00
CA LYS A 39 -4.17 12.27 1.97
C LYS A 39 -5.09 13.08 1.05
N LEU A 40 -5.43 12.55 -0.11
CA LEU A 40 -6.34 13.21 -1.04
C LEU A 40 -7.75 13.31 -0.45
N LEU A 41 -8.27 12.21 0.11
CA LEU A 41 -9.57 12.20 0.76
C LEU A 41 -9.64 13.21 1.91
N ARG A 42 -8.59 13.30 2.74
CA ARG A 42 -8.53 14.29 3.82
C ARG A 42 -8.59 15.71 3.26
N LYS A 43 -7.74 16.04 2.27
CA LYS A 43 -7.75 17.35 1.62
C LYS A 43 -9.10 17.69 0.99
N THR A 44 -9.78 16.73 0.38
CA THR A 44 -11.11 16.95 -0.19
C THR A 44 -12.16 17.17 0.88
N LEU A 45 -12.05 16.47 2.01
CA LEU A 45 -12.95 16.62 3.14
C LEU A 45 -12.77 18.01 3.78
N ASP A 46 -11.53 18.42 4.07
CA ASP A 46 -11.23 19.75 4.61
C ASP A 46 -11.74 20.87 3.67
N ALA A 47 -11.58 20.70 2.34
CA ALA A 47 -12.10 21.64 1.36
C ALA A 47 -13.64 21.67 1.33
N LEU A 48 -14.30 20.51 1.40
CA LEU A 48 -15.76 20.42 1.43
C LEU A 48 -16.34 21.06 2.70
N GLU A 49 -15.73 20.83 3.86
CA GLU A 49 -16.14 21.45 5.12
C GLU A 49 -15.99 22.97 5.09
N THR A 50 -14.88 23.46 4.53
CA THR A 50 -14.65 24.89 4.35
C THR A 50 -15.70 25.49 3.41
N HIS A 51 -16.01 24.82 2.30
CA HIS A 51 -17.01 25.29 1.33
C HIS A 51 -18.45 25.23 1.85
N LEU A 52 -18.78 24.22 2.65
CA LEU A 52 -20.14 23.99 3.16
C LEU A 52 -20.36 24.61 4.55
N VAL A 53 -19.31 25.14 5.19
CA VAL A 53 -19.31 25.69 6.55
C VAL A 53 -20.03 24.74 7.52
N ARG A 54 -19.74 23.45 7.36
CA ARG A 54 -20.36 22.36 8.10
C ARG A 54 -19.33 21.31 8.39
N ASP A 55 -19.31 20.87 9.64
CA ASP A 55 -18.50 19.77 10.12
C ASP A 55 -19.05 18.45 9.54
N ILE A 56 -18.23 17.77 8.73
CA ILE A 56 -18.59 16.54 8.02
C ILE A 56 -17.97 15.32 8.71
N ASP A 57 -16.76 15.44 9.27
CA ASP A 57 -16.10 14.37 9.99
C ASP A 57 -16.46 14.28 11.49
N GLY A 58 -17.12 15.30 12.03
CA GLY A 58 -17.64 15.33 13.39
C GLY A 58 -16.61 15.71 14.45
N ASP A 59 -15.47 16.29 14.06
CA ASP A 59 -14.40 16.68 14.98
C ASP A 59 -14.64 18.04 15.67
N GLY A 60 -15.72 18.73 15.31
CA GLY A 60 -16.12 20.03 15.84
C GLY A 60 -15.33 21.22 15.30
N LYS A 61 -14.46 21.01 14.31
CA LYS A 61 -13.68 22.05 13.61
C LYS A 61 -14.15 22.12 12.15
N LEU A 62 -13.84 23.23 11.49
CA LEU A 62 -14.17 23.46 10.10
C LEU A 62 -12.88 23.65 9.33
N GLY A 63 -12.45 22.62 8.60
CA GLY A 63 -11.11 22.58 8.06
C GLY A 63 -10.04 22.47 9.16
N HIS A 64 -8.88 21.94 8.79
CA HIS A 64 -7.81 21.66 9.74
C HIS A 64 -6.77 22.77 9.86
#